data_AF-A0A9X9F1W2-F1
#
_entry.id   AF-A0A9X9F1W2-F1
#
_cell.length_a   1.000
_cell.length_b   1.000
_cell.length_c   1.000
_cell.angle_alpha   90.00
_cell.angle_beta   90.00
_cell.angle_gamma   90.00
#
_symmetry.space_group_name_H-M   'P 1'
#
loop_
_entity.id
_entity.type
_entity.pdbx_description
1 polymer ?
#
loop_
_entity_poly.entity_id
_entity_poly.type
_entity_poly.pdbx_seq_one_letter_code
_entity_poly.pdbx_strand_id
1 'polypeptide(L)'
;KKKLKPLAVLTTAAVLSSTFAFGGHAAYAETPTSSLPIDEHLIPEERLAEALKQRGVIDQSASQAETSKAVEKYVEKKKGENPGKEILTGDSLTQEASDFMKKVKDAKMRENEQAQQPEVGPVAGQGAALNPGKLNGKVPTTSAKQEEYNGAVRKDKVLVLLVEFSDFKHNNIDQEPGYMYSKDL
;
A
#
# COMPACT_ATOMS: atom_id res chain seq x y z
N LYS A 1 -52.60 -19.25 -73.79
CA LYS A 1 -51.82 -17.99 -73.78
C LYS A 1 -51.34 -17.73 -72.35
N LYS A 2 -50.07 -17.96 -72.00
CA LYS A 2 -49.47 -17.45 -70.75
C LYS A 2 -48.05 -16.97 -71.05
N LYS A 3 -47.83 -15.68 -70.82
CA LYS A 3 -46.60 -14.91 -71.10
C LYS A 3 -45.73 -14.82 -69.84
N LEU A 4 -44.46 -14.50 -70.09
CA LEU A 4 -43.30 -14.40 -69.21
C LEU A 4 -43.45 -13.44 -68.01
N LYS A 5 -42.56 -13.70 -67.03
CA LYS A 5 -42.20 -12.97 -65.79
C LYS A 5 -41.83 -11.49 -66.02
N PRO A 6 -41.81 -10.64 -64.97
CA PRO A 6 -40.51 -10.34 -64.33
C PRO A 6 -40.54 -10.05 -62.80
N LEU A 7 -39.33 -10.00 -62.25
CA LEU A 7 -38.88 -9.62 -60.91
C LEU A 7 -39.37 -8.23 -60.41
N ALA A 8 -39.66 -8.11 -59.11
CA ALA A 8 -39.57 -6.91 -58.28
C ALA A 8 -39.42 -7.41 -56.81
N VAL A 9 -38.29 -7.27 -56.08
CA VAL A 9 -37.57 -6.10 -55.56
C VAL A 9 -38.29 -5.41 -54.38
N LEU A 10 -37.62 -5.44 -53.21
CA LEU A 10 -37.79 -4.62 -51.97
C LEU A 10 -39.13 -4.80 -51.21
N THR A 11 -39.22 -4.87 -49.87
CA THR A 11 -38.42 -4.30 -48.77
C THR A 11 -38.55 -5.16 -47.51
N THR A 12 -37.44 -5.34 -46.81
CA THR A 12 -37.34 -5.78 -45.42
C THR A 12 -38.01 -4.78 -44.47
N ALA A 13 -38.92 -5.23 -43.62
CA ALA A 13 -39.31 -4.54 -42.39
C ALA A 13 -39.18 -5.52 -41.22
N ALA A 14 -37.95 -5.68 -40.72
CA ALA A 14 -37.72 -6.33 -39.44
C ALA A 14 -38.09 -5.31 -38.35
N VAL A 15 -39.22 -5.52 -37.69
CA VAL A 15 -39.57 -4.80 -36.46
C VAL A 15 -38.66 -5.37 -35.36
N LEU A 16 -37.46 -4.80 -35.24
CA LEU A 16 -36.64 -4.95 -34.04
C LEU A 16 -37.24 -4.02 -32.98
N SER A 17 -38.03 -4.61 -32.09
CA SER A 17 -38.46 -4.00 -30.84
C SER A 17 -37.23 -3.70 -29.97
N SER A 18 -36.67 -2.51 -30.12
CA SER A 18 -35.64 -1.98 -29.22
C SER A 18 -36.29 -1.57 -27.91
N THR A 19 -36.35 -2.48 -26.95
CA THR A 19 -36.46 -2.10 -25.53
C THR A 19 -35.15 -1.41 -25.15
N PHE A 20 -35.21 -0.09 -24.97
CA PHE A 20 -34.15 0.66 -24.29
C PHE A 20 -34.09 0.22 -22.82
N ALA A 21 -33.27 -0.79 -22.53
CA ALA A 21 -32.75 -0.97 -21.19
C ALA A 21 -31.50 -0.08 -21.08
N PHE A 22 -31.70 1.12 -20.56
CA PHE A 22 -30.64 2.00 -20.09
C PHE A 22 -29.91 1.27 -18.95
N GLY A 23 -28.73 0.72 -19.23
CA GLY A 23 -28.02 -0.13 -18.28
C GLY A 23 -26.61 -0.45 -18.76
N GLY A 24 -25.86 0.58 -19.16
CA GLY A 24 -24.45 0.45 -19.50
C GLY A 24 -23.64 0.04 -18.26
N HIS A 25 -23.21 -1.22 -18.21
CA HIS A 25 -22.14 -1.63 -17.32
C HIS A 25 -20.84 -1.12 -17.91
N ALA A 26 -20.43 0.08 -17.51
CA ALA A 26 -19.09 0.58 -17.80
C ALA A 26 -18.10 -0.24 -16.95
N ALA A 27 -17.22 -0.98 -17.63
CA ALA A 27 -16.08 -1.64 -17.03
C ALA A 27 -15.23 -0.58 -16.31
N TYR A 28 -15.23 -0.61 -14.98
CA TYR A 28 -14.49 0.35 -14.16
C TYR A 28 -13.05 -0.14 -14.00
N ALA A 29 -12.11 0.65 -14.52
CA ALA A 29 -10.69 0.47 -14.30
C ALA A 29 -10.32 0.95 -12.88
N GLU A 30 -9.77 0.05 -12.08
CA GLU A 30 -9.36 0.32 -10.69
C GLU A 30 -8.20 1.34 -10.65
N THR A 31 -8.37 2.44 -9.90
CA THR A 31 -7.23 3.28 -9.49
C THR A 31 -7.30 3.48 -7.96
N PRO A 32 -6.21 3.21 -7.22
CA PRO A 32 -6.24 3.12 -5.75
C PRO A 32 -5.95 4.48 -5.08
N THR A 33 -6.81 4.87 -4.13
CA THR A 33 -6.51 5.90 -3.12
C THR A 33 -6.02 5.22 -1.85
N SER A 34 -4.87 5.66 -1.36
CA SER A 34 -3.99 4.94 -0.46
C SER A 34 -4.31 5.22 1.01
N SER A 35 -4.97 4.28 1.70
CA SER A 35 -4.40 3.89 3.00
C SER A 35 -3.04 3.27 2.70
N LEU A 36 -2.04 3.41 3.57
CA LEU A 36 -0.85 2.58 3.40
C LEU A 36 -1.34 1.13 3.42
N PRO A 37 -1.06 0.33 2.37
CA PRO A 37 -1.33 -1.10 2.46
C PRO A 37 -0.63 -1.56 3.73
N ILE A 38 -1.38 -2.23 4.61
CA ILE A 38 -0.77 -2.85 5.79
C ILE A 38 0.27 -3.81 5.22
N ASP A 39 1.55 -3.53 5.45
CA ASP A 39 2.59 -4.46 5.07
C ASP A 39 2.44 -5.67 5.99
N GLU A 40 1.98 -6.76 5.39
CA GLU A 40 1.76 -8.03 6.07
C GLU A 40 3.03 -8.52 6.78
N HIS A 41 4.19 -8.22 6.21
CA HIS A 41 5.48 -8.59 6.80
C HIS A 41 5.87 -7.73 8.01
N LEU A 42 5.11 -6.66 8.29
CA LEU A 42 5.28 -5.85 9.48
C LEU A 42 4.31 -6.25 10.62
N ILE A 43 3.41 -7.21 10.38
CA ILE A 43 2.52 -7.69 11.43
C ILE A 43 3.36 -8.46 12.46
N PRO A 44 3.34 -8.09 13.75
CA PRO A 44 4.02 -8.85 14.80
C PRO A 44 3.25 -10.15 15.09
N GLU A 45 3.49 -11.18 14.28
CA GLU A 45 2.76 -12.45 14.31
C GLU A 45 2.80 -13.13 15.67
N GLU A 46 3.95 -13.12 16.35
CA GLU A 46 4.11 -13.71 17.68
C GLU A 46 3.26 -13.00 18.74
N ARG A 47 3.26 -11.65 18.73
CA ARG A 47 2.41 -10.85 19.60
C ARG A 47 0.93 -11.13 19.35
N LEU A 48 0.56 -11.19 18.07
CA LEU A 48 -0.81 -11.49 17.66
C LEU A 48 -1.20 -12.90 18.08
N ALA A 49 -0.32 -13.89 17.91
CA ALA A 49 -0.53 -15.26 18.36
C ALA A 49 -0.82 -15.34 19.86
N GLU A 50 0.01 -14.70 20.69
CA GLU A 50 -0.15 -14.68 22.15
C GLU A 50 -1.47 -14.01 22.55
N ALA A 51 -1.77 -12.85 21.99
CA ALA A 51 -3.03 -12.15 22.25
C ALA A 51 -4.26 -12.99 21.82
N LEU A 52 -4.17 -13.71 20.69
CA LEU A 52 -5.25 -14.58 20.23
C LEU A 52 -5.40 -15.83 21.11
N LYS A 53 -4.30 -16.38 21.65
CA LYS A 53 -4.35 -17.47 22.64
C LYS A 53 -4.95 -17.02 23.97
N GLN A 54 -4.57 -15.83 24.47
CA GLN A 54 -5.13 -15.25 25.69
C GLN A 54 -6.63 -14.96 25.57
N ARG A 55 -7.07 -14.49 24.39
CA ARG A 55 -8.48 -14.27 24.07
C ARG A 55 -9.27 -15.57 23.84
N GLY A 56 -8.61 -16.73 23.79
CA GLY A 56 -9.25 -18.02 23.50
C GLY A 56 -9.67 -18.20 22.03
N VAL A 57 -9.15 -17.38 21.11
CA VAL A 57 -9.40 -17.52 19.67
C VAL A 57 -8.56 -18.63 19.06
N ILE A 58 -7.34 -18.81 19.57
CA ILE A 58 -6.45 -19.94 19.27
C ILE A 58 -6.30 -20.76 20.56
N ASP A 59 -6.24 -22.08 20.43
CA ASP A 59 -6.03 -22.97 21.57
C ASP A 59 -4.66 -22.69 22.24
N GLN A 60 -4.63 -22.60 23.56
CA GLN A 60 -3.40 -22.32 24.32
C GLN A 60 -2.33 -23.41 24.10
N SER A 61 -2.77 -24.66 23.93
CA SER A 61 -1.93 -25.84 23.69
C SER A 61 -1.60 -26.09 22.23
N ALA A 62 -2.11 -25.25 21.30
CA ALA A 62 -1.82 -25.39 19.88
C ALA A 62 -0.30 -25.36 19.62
N SER A 63 0.14 -26.26 18.75
CA SER A 63 1.54 -26.31 18.31
C SER A 63 1.94 -25.01 17.60
N GLN A 64 3.24 -24.76 17.46
CA GLN A 64 3.75 -23.58 16.78
C GLN A 64 3.22 -23.48 15.33
N ALA A 65 3.25 -24.59 14.59
CA ALA A 65 2.78 -24.63 13.21
C ALA A 65 1.27 -24.38 13.07
N GLU A 66 0.46 -24.88 14.01
CA GLU A 66 -0.98 -24.60 14.06
C GLU A 66 -1.26 -23.15 14.42
N THR A 67 -0.47 -22.60 15.35
CA THR A 67 -0.57 -21.20 15.79
C THR A 67 -0.29 -20.26 14.62
N SER A 68 0.82 -20.45 13.88
CA SER A 68 1.15 -19.62 12.71
C SER A 68 0.05 -19.65 11.65
N LYS A 69 -0.45 -20.85 11.30
CA LYS A 69 -1.56 -20.98 10.33
C LYS A 69 -2.85 -20.31 10.80
N ALA A 70 -3.14 -20.37 12.10
CA ALA A 70 -4.33 -19.74 12.66
C ALA A 70 -4.21 -18.21 12.67
N VAL A 71 -3.01 -17.66 12.90
CA VAL A 71 -2.72 -16.23 12.80
C VAL A 71 -2.88 -15.75 11.36
N GLU A 72 -2.28 -16.44 10.38
CA GLU A 72 -2.41 -16.13 8.96
C GLU A 72 -3.89 -16.08 8.54
N LYS A 73 -4.66 -17.12 8.88
CA LYS A 73 -6.10 -17.19 8.62
C LYS A 73 -6.88 -16.06 9.32
N TYR A 74 -6.46 -15.66 10.52
CA TYR A 74 -7.10 -14.56 11.24
C TYR A 74 -6.86 -13.22 10.53
N VAL A 75 -5.63 -12.97 10.10
CA VAL A 75 -5.25 -11.79 9.34
C VAL A 75 -6.03 -11.73 8.02
N GLU A 76 -6.04 -12.81 7.24
CA GLU A 76 -6.84 -12.91 6.00
C GLU A 76 -8.33 -12.63 6.23
N LYS A 77 -8.92 -13.19 7.29
CA LYS A 77 -10.33 -12.93 7.62
C LYS A 77 -10.59 -11.47 7.98
N LYS A 78 -9.66 -10.80 8.68
CA LYS A 78 -9.80 -9.42 9.13
C LYS A 78 -9.49 -8.39 8.04
N LYS A 79 -8.76 -8.78 6.98
CA LYS A 79 -8.56 -7.97 5.78
C LYS A 79 -9.89 -7.60 5.09
N GLY A 80 -10.96 -8.37 5.30
CA GLY A 80 -12.27 -8.15 4.63
C GLY A 80 -12.18 -8.33 3.11
N GLU A 81 -13.23 -7.99 2.36
CA GLU A 81 -13.21 -8.07 0.89
C GLU A 81 -12.28 -7.03 0.23
N ASN A 82 -11.77 -6.04 0.97
CA ASN A 82 -10.85 -5.03 0.45
C ASN A 82 -9.90 -4.47 1.54
N PRO A 83 -8.79 -5.16 1.85
CA PRO A 83 -7.78 -4.59 2.75
C PRO A 83 -7.22 -3.29 2.18
N GLY A 84 -7.48 -2.19 2.87
CA GLY A 84 -6.99 -0.86 2.50
C GLY A 84 -7.89 -0.03 1.57
N LYS A 85 -9.14 -0.45 1.32
CA LYS A 85 -10.16 0.44 0.76
C LYS A 85 -11.20 0.72 1.85
N GLU A 86 -11.12 1.89 2.48
CA GLU A 86 -12.28 2.43 3.19
C GLU A 86 -13.47 2.46 2.22
N ILE A 87 -14.67 2.14 2.72
CA ILE A 87 -15.91 2.34 1.97
C ILE A 87 -16.04 3.85 1.78
N LEU A 88 -15.62 4.35 0.62
CA LEU A 88 -15.89 5.74 0.24
C LEU A 88 -17.41 5.89 0.19
N THR A 89 -17.96 6.62 1.14
CA THR A 89 -19.35 7.04 1.15
C THR A 89 -19.58 7.94 -0.05
N GLY A 90 -20.00 7.35 -1.17
CA GLY A 90 -20.86 7.93 -2.22
C GLY A 90 -20.56 9.31 -2.79
N ASP A 91 -19.39 9.91 -2.55
CA ASP A 91 -19.15 11.29 -2.96
C ASP A 91 -18.72 11.32 -4.43
N SER A 92 -19.53 11.98 -5.26
CA SER A 92 -19.28 12.09 -6.69
C SER A 92 -17.94 12.76 -6.94
N LEU A 93 -17.04 12.11 -7.66
CA LEU A 93 -15.75 12.67 -8.04
C LEU A 93 -15.96 13.94 -8.88
N THR A 94 -15.69 15.10 -8.27
CA THR A 94 -15.63 16.36 -9.00
C THR A 94 -14.43 16.35 -9.96
N GLN A 95 -14.49 17.16 -11.02
CA GLN A 95 -13.37 17.31 -11.95
C GLN A 95 -12.07 17.73 -11.23
N GLU A 96 -12.19 18.57 -10.20
CA GLU A 96 -11.08 19.02 -9.35
C GLU A 96 -10.39 17.86 -8.61
N ALA A 97 -11.16 16.89 -8.09
CA ALA A 97 -10.62 15.70 -7.45
C ALA A 97 -9.82 14.85 -8.46
N SER A 98 -10.30 14.75 -9.70
CA SER A 98 -9.60 14.00 -10.75
C SER A 98 -8.27 14.65 -11.18
N ASP A 99 -8.25 15.97 -11.31
CA ASP A 99 -7.05 16.74 -11.65
C ASP A 99 -6.01 16.69 -10.53
N PHE A 100 -6.45 16.74 -9.27
CA PHE A 100 -5.58 16.53 -8.11
C PHE A 100 -4.93 15.15 -8.13
N MET A 101 -5.72 14.08 -8.33
CA MET A 101 -5.21 12.70 -8.39
C MET A 101 -4.19 12.51 -9.52
N LYS A 102 -4.42 13.14 -10.68
CA LYS A 102 -3.46 13.14 -11.79
C LYS A 102 -2.15 13.83 -11.41
N LYS A 103 -2.21 15.00 -10.77
CA LYS A 103 -1.03 15.74 -10.31
C LYS A 103 -0.21 14.93 -9.29
N VAL A 104 -0.88 14.23 -8.37
CA VAL A 104 -0.22 13.34 -7.39
C VAL A 104 0.49 12.19 -8.11
N LYS A 105 -0.16 11.56 -9.08
CA LYS A 105 0.44 10.46 -9.86
C LYS A 105 1.67 10.93 -10.64
N ASP A 106 1.58 12.07 -11.31
CA ASP A 106 2.71 12.64 -12.08
C ASP A 106 3.89 13.00 -11.16
N ALA A 107 3.63 13.54 -9.97
CA ALA A 107 4.68 13.84 -9.00
C ALA A 107 5.40 12.58 -8.50
N LYS A 108 4.65 11.52 -8.16
CA LYS A 108 5.19 10.24 -7.71
C LYS A 108 6.02 9.54 -8.80
N MET A 109 5.58 9.61 -10.06
CA MET A 109 6.36 9.09 -11.19
C MET A 109 7.69 9.82 -11.33
N ARG A 110 7.70 11.16 -11.26
CA ARG A 110 8.94 11.94 -11.34
C ARG A 110 9.91 11.65 -10.19
N GLU A 111 9.41 11.51 -8.97
CA GLU A 111 10.23 11.14 -7.80
C GLU A 111 10.88 9.76 -8.00
N ASN A 112 10.12 8.77 -8.47
CA ASN A 112 10.63 7.43 -8.76
C ASN A 112 11.66 7.41 -9.90
N GLU A 113 11.46 8.24 -10.94
CA GLU A 113 12.42 8.40 -12.04
C GLU A 113 13.72 9.07 -11.57
N GLN A 114 13.62 10.08 -10.69
CA GLN A 114 14.79 10.74 -10.09
C GLN A 114 15.59 9.80 -9.19
N ALA A 115 14.91 8.94 -8.42
CA ALA A 115 15.56 7.94 -7.56
C ALA A 115 16.33 6.86 -8.34
N GLN A 116 16.00 6.63 -9.63
CA GLN A 116 16.69 5.67 -10.49
C GLN A 116 17.89 6.28 -11.23
N GLN A 117 18.08 7.60 -11.17
CA GLN A 117 19.27 8.22 -11.76
C GLN A 117 20.49 7.91 -10.88
N PRO A 118 21.61 7.46 -11.47
CA PRO A 118 22.83 7.20 -10.70
C PRO A 118 23.33 8.51 -10.07
N GLU A 119 23.61 8.49 -8.77
CA GLU A 119 24.26 9.62 -8.10
C GLU A 119 25.68 9.79 -8.65
N VAL A 120 25.87 10.77 -9.54
CA VAL A 120 27.18 11.21 -10.00
C VAL A 120 27.63 12.40 -9.15
N GLY A 121 28.05 12.11 -7.91
CA GLY A 121 28.76 13.05 -7.06
C GLY A 121 30.25 12.72 -7.03
N PRO A 122 31.16 13.72 -7.01
CA PRO A 122 32.56 13.44 -6.71
C PRO A 122 32.64 12.90 -5.28
N VAL A 123 32.91 11.60 -5.13
CA VAL A 123 33.25 11.02 -3.84
C VAL A 123 34.59 11.62 -3.43
N ALA A 124 34.58 12.58 -2.51
CA ALA A 124 35.78 13.14 -1.91
C ALA A 124 36.42 12.11 -0.97
N GLY A 125 37.00 11.07 -1.56
CA GLY A 125 37.79 10.07 -0.87
C GLY A 125 39.01 9.78 -1.71
N GLN A 126 40.20 9.86 -1.10
CA GLN A 126 41.40 9.30 -1.70
C GLN A 126 41.11 7.83 -2.04
N GLY A 127 41.02 7.51 -3.33
CA GLY A 127 40.96 6.12 -3.78
C GLY A 127 42.11 5.37 -3.13
N ALA A 128 41.82 4.23 -2.50
CA ALA A 128 42.82 3.47 -1.77
C ALA A 128 44.00 3.19 -2.71
N ALA A 129 45.13 3.85 -2.52
CA ALA A 129 46.34 3.59 -3.28
C ALA A 129 46.83 2.20 -2.88
N LEU A 130 46.39 1.19 -3.63
CA LEU A 130 46.75 -0.21 -3.42
C LEU A 130 48.24 -0.35 -3.74
N ASN A 131 49.08 -0.27 -2.71
CA ASN A 131 50.49 -0.62 -2.82
C ASN A 131 50.61 -2.13 -2.57
N PRO A 132 50.80 -2.97 -3.61
CA PRO A 132 50.75 -4.42 -3.49
C PRO A 132 51.80 -5.02 -2.53
N GLY A 133 52.86 -4.28 -2.21
CA GLY A 133 53.92 -4.71 -1.29
C GLY A 133 53.66 -4.55 0.22
N LYS A 134 52.52 -3.99 0.65
CA LYS A 134 52.19 -3.75 2.08
C LYS A 134 50.82 -4.28 2.51
N LEU A 135 50.19 -5.12 1.69
CA LEU A 135 48.86 -5.65 1.96
C LEU A 135 48.94 -7.01 2.67
N ASN A 136 48.51 -7.08 3.93
CA ASN A 136 48.30 -8.34 4.67
C ASN A 136 47.00 -9.05 4.23
N GLY A 137 46.68 -9.05 2.94
CA GLY A 137 45.44 -9.62 2.39
C GLY A 137 44.16 -8.79 2.65
N LYS A 138 44.26 -7.59 3.24
CA LYS A 138 43.13 -6.68 3.47
C LYS A 138 43.52 -5.25 3.07
N VAL A 139 42.57 -4.54 2.44
CA VAL A 139 42.72 -3.11 2.12
C VAL A 139 42.67 -2.32 3.44
N PRO A 140 43.64 -1.43 3.72
CA PRO A 140 43.60 -0.57 4.89
C PRO A 140 42.38 0.36 4.82
N THR A 141 41.49 0.26 5.79
CA THR A 141 40.32 1.14 5.95
C THR A 141 40.40 1.86 7.29
N THR A 142 40.19 3.18 7.29
CA THR A 142 40.05 3.96 8.52
C THR A 142 38.61 3.91 9.01
N SER A 143 38.40 4.02 10.32
CA SER A 143 37.06 4.16 10.88
C SER A 143 36.31 5.35 10.29
N ALA A 144 35.03 5.18 10.02
CA ALA A 144 34.16 6.26 9.55
C ALA A 144 34.14 7.41 10.56
N LYS A 145 34.18 8.64 10.07
CA LYS A 145 34.03 9.86 10.86
C LYS A 145 32.83 10.63 10.32
N GLN A 146 31.97 11.09 11.22
CA GLN A 146 30.83 11.92 10.85
C GLN A 146 31.34 13.32 10.46
N GLU A 147 31.00 13.75 9.25
CA GLU A 147 31.25 15.11 8.79
C GLU A 147 30.09 16.03 9.18
N GLU A 148 30.37 17.33 9.30
CA GLU A 148 29.36 18.33 9.63
C GLU A 148 28.44 18.58 8.42
N TYR A 149 27.13 18.49 8.64
CA TYR A 149 26.14 18.78 7.60
C TYR A 149 25.92 20.30 7.50
N ASN A 150 26.40 20.88 6.40
CA ASN A 150 26.30 22.32 6.12
C ASN A 150 25.20 22.68 5.11
N GLY A 151 24.34 21.71 4.77
CA GLY A 151 23.25 21.90 3.81
C GLY A 151 21.97 22.48 4.42
N ALA A 152 20.97 22.69 3.57
CA ALA A 152 19.66 23.15 4.01
C ALA A 152 18.88 22.03 4.72
N VAL A 153 18.30 22.33 5.89
CA VAL A 153 17.50 21.37 6.66
C VAL A 153 16.02 21.48 6.29
N ARG A 154 15.44 20.40 5.76
CA ARG A 154 13.99 20.29 5.52
C ARG A 154 13.23 20.14 6.84
N LYS A 155 12.18 20.94 7.03
CA LYS A 155 11.30 20.92 8.22
C LYS A 155 9.85 20.74 7.78
N ASP A 156 9.24 19.66 8.24
CA ASP A 156 7.86 19.32 7.91
C ASP A 156 6.95 19.55 9.13
N LYS A 157 5.71 20.00 8.89
CA LYS A 157 4.69 20.14 9.94
C LYS A 157 3.94 18.82 10.09
N VAL A 158 3.81 18.35 11.32
CA VAL A 158 3.11 17.10 11.65
C VAL A 158 1.92 17.44 12.54
N LEU A 159 0.74 16.95 12.18
CA LEU A 159 -0.47 17.01 13.00
C LEU A 159 -0.69 15.65 13.68
N VAL A 160 -0.78 15.64 15.00
CA VAL A 160 -1.05 14.44 15.80
C VAL A 160 -2.39 14.63 16.50
N LEU A 161 -3.34 13.71 16.28
CA LEU A 161 -4.65 13.72 16.91
C LEU A 161 -4.71 12.62 17.98
N LEU A 162 -4.93 13.01 19.23
CA LEU A 162 -5.22 12.10 20.33
C LEU A 162 -6.73 12.00 20.49
N VAL A 163 -7.28 10.80 20.28
CA VAL A 163 -8.72 10.54 20.29
C VAL A 163 -9.06 9.41 21.26
N GLU A 164 -10.20 9.52 21.93
CA GLU A 164 -10.73 8.49 22.82
C GLU A 164 -12.23 8.31 22.56
N PHE A 165 -12.76 7.15 22.95
CA PHE A 165 -14.16 6.80 22.77
C PHE A 165 -14.93 6.95 24.08
N SER A 166 -16.25 7.09 24.01
CA SER A 166 -17.10 7.23 25.20
C SER A 166 -17.00 6.02 26.14
N ASP A 167 -16.85 4.83 25.56
CA ASP A 167 -16.81 3.51 26.19
C ASP A 167 -15.38 3.01 26.47
N PHE A 168 -14.36 3.55 25.78
CA PHE A 168 -12.96 3.18 25.98
C PHE A 168 -12.04 4.41 26.01
N LYS A 169 -11.50 4.69 27.19
CA LYS A 169 -10.62 5.84 27.47
C LYS A 169 -9.15 5.47 27.27
N HIS A 170 -8.30 6.47 27.06
CA HIS A 170 -6.83 6.28 27.10
C HIS A 170 -6.37 5.72 28.46
N ASN A 171 -5.14 5.21 28.53
CA ASN A 171 -4.53 4.57 29.73
C ASN A 171 -5.20 3.26 30.24
N ASN A 172 -5.99 2.57 29.40
CA ASN A 172 -6.58 1.26 29.73
C ASN A 172 -5.91 0.09 28.97
N ILE A 173 -4.65 0.23 28.57
CA ILE A 173 -3.89 -0.83 27.90
C ILE A 173 -3.08 -1.61 28.94
N ASP A 174 -3.18 -2.94 28.93
CA ASP A 174 -2.37 -3.81 29.78
C ASP A 174 -0.91 -3.86 29.27
N GLN A 175 0.04 -3.85 30.21
CA GLN A 175 1.46 -3.91 29.87
C GLN A 175 1.85 -5.32 29.40
N GLU A 176 2.49 -5.39 28.23
CA GLU A 176 3.10 -6.62 27.72
C GLU A 176 4.63 -6.50 27.73
N PRO A 177 5.38 -7.50 28.26
CA PRO A 177 6.83 -7.48 28.25
C PRO A 177 7.42 -7.40 26.84
N GLY A 178 8.45 -6.57 26.66
CA GLY A 178 9.12 -6.41 25.36
C GLY A 178 8.40 -5.47 24.37
N TYR A 179 7.24 -4.92 24.75
CA TYR A 179 6.49 -3.97 23.93
C TYR A 179 6.40 -2.58 24.58
N MET A 180 6.12 -1.56 23.76
CA MET A 180 6.00 -0.18 24.21
C MET A 180 4.84 -0.02 25.20
N TYR A 181 5.12 0.59 26.35
CA TYR A 181 4.14 0.89 27.38
C TYR A 181 4.51 2.20 28.08
N SER A 182 3.50 2.98 28.45
CA SER A 182 3.65 4.12 29.34
C SER A 182 2.61 4.01 30.44
N LYS A 183 2.97 4.47 31.64
CA LYS A 183 2.03 4.56 32.77
C LYS A 183 1.01 5.67 32.59
N ASP A 184 1.34 6.65 31.74
CA ASP A 184 0.49 7.78 31.40
C ASP A 184 0.85 8.28 29.99
N LEU A 185 -0.15 8.48 29.13
CA LEU A 185 -0.05 8.96 27.74
C LEU A 185 -1.02 10.09 27.47
#